data_AF-A0ABD3I3D0-F1
#
_entry.id   AF-A0ABD3I3D0-F1
#
_cell.length_a   1.000
_cell.length_b   1.000
_cell.length_c   1.000
_cell.angle_alpha   90.00
_cell.angle_beta   90.00
_cell.angle_gamma   90.00
#
_symmetry.space_group_name_H-M   'P 1'
#
loop_
_entity.id
_entity.type
_entity.pdbx_description
1 polymer ?
#
loop_
_entity_poly.entity_id
_entity_poly.type
_entity_poly.pdbx_seq_one_letter_code
_entity_poly.pdbx_strand_id
1 'polypeptide(L)'
;MGTEMLGVAMIVLLVSAVNPVSAGQIAGTGAKMATRIKSCQSRGIKVLLSLGGATKNYGFNSADEARSLAQEIWDKYLGGNGNRPLGDAQLDGIDLDLENGRSAFYPDLGGRLREIAQNNNYKKLYISAAPQCPFPDNSLGPQNGKFLSGLPVPQVFLGVLASSTTGDAGFIDSGTLTNSILPRIKSIGNYGGVMLWKPLSNGGSYASAIKSFV
;
A
#
# COMPACT_ATOMS: atom_id res chain seq x y z
N MET A 1 -9.78 -29.31 12.80
CA MET A 1 -9.32 -28.06 13.45
C MET A 1 -9.09 -27.04 12.36
N GLY A 2 -10.07 -26.17 12.14
CA GLY A 2 -10.06 -25.19 11.04
C GLY A 2 -9.35 -23.91 11.47
N THR A 3 -8.28 -23.56 10.79
CA THR A 3 -7.73 -22.20 10.83
C THR A 3 -8.56 -21.33 9.90
N GLU A 4 -9.43 -20.50 10.45
CA GLU A 4 -10.02 -19.38 9.73
C GLU A 4 -8.89 -18.43 9.32
N MET A 5 -8.49 -18.49 8.05
CA MET A 5 -7.69 -17.43 7.45
C MET A 5 -8.61 -16.23 7.22
N LEU A 6 -8.74 -15.38 8.24
CA LEU A 6 -9.25 -14.03 8.09
C LEU A 6 -8.33 -13.28 7.11
N GLY A 7 -8.74 -13.22 5.84
CA GLY A 7 -8.10 -12.40 4.82
C GLY A 7 -7.97 -10.97 5.33
N VAL A 8 -6.73 -10.50 5.45
CA VAL A 8 -6.44 -9.15 5.94
C VAL A 8 -6.87 -8.16 4.86
N ALA A 9 -8.04 -7.54 5.05
CA ALA A 9 -8.45 -6.42 4.22
C ALA A 9 -7.46 -5.26 4.42
N MET A 10 -6.78 -4.89 3.35
CA MET A 10 -5.83 -3.79 3.32
C MET A 10 -6.46 -2.61 2.58
N ILE A 11 -6.70 -1.51 3.29
CA ILE A 11 -7.08 -0.24 2.68
C ILE A 11 -5.81 0.58 2.50
N VAL A 12 -5.42 0.74 1.25
CA VAL A 12 -4.39 1.70 0.85
C VAL A 12 -5.05 3.07 0.83
N LEU A 13 -4.67 3.96 1.75
CA LEU A 13 -4.99 5.38 1.61
C LEU A 13 -4.08 5.92 0.52
N LEU A 14 -4.63 6.03 -0.69
CA LEU A 14 -4.02 6.72 -1.80
C LEU A 14 -4.00 8.21 -1.46
N VAL A 15 -2.88 8.67 -0.91
CA VAL A 15 -2.59 10.09 -0.82
C VAL A 15 -1.93 10.44 -2.14
N SER A 16 -2.71 11.07 -3.02
CA SER A 16 -2.17 11.68 -4.23
C SER A 16 -1.10 12.67 -3.81
N ALA A 17 0.17 12.34 -4.06
CA ALA A 17 1.36 13.14 -3.76
C ALA A 17 1.61 13.45 -2.28
N VAL A 18 2.13 12.48 -1.52
CA VAL A 18 3.20 12.85 -0.58
C VAL A 18 4.43 13.20 -1.41
N ASN A 19 4.70 14.49 -1.56
CA ASN A 19 5.95 14.94 -2.13
C ASN A 19 7.08 14.43 -1.20
N PRO A 20 8.08 13.68 -1.68
CA PRO A 20 9.16 13.16 -0.83
C PRO A 20 10.07 14.24 -0.26
N VAL A 21 9.84 15.52 -0.60
CA VAL A 21 10.48 16.68 0.05
C VAL A 21 9.74 17.12 1.33
N SER A 22 8.46 16.75 1.49
CA SER A 22 7.71 16.94 2.74
C SER A 22 6.42 16.13 2.74
N ALA A 23 6.17 15.37 3.80
CA ALA A 23 4.95 14.60 4.01
C ALA A 23 3.73 15.45 4.47
N GLY A 24 3.54 16.64 3.89
CA GLY A 24 2.32 17.46 3.97
C GLY A 24 1.78 17.69 2.56
N GLN A 25 0.48 17.69 2.26
CA GLN A 25 -0.68 18.13 3.02
C GLN A 25 -1.86 17.16 2.81
N ILE A 26 -2.62 16.86 3.86
CA ILE A 26 -3.96 16.26 3.74
C ILE A 26 -4.97 17.31 4.20
N ALA A 27 -5.76 17.83 3.26
CA ALA A 27 -6.81 18.81 3.54
C ALA A 27 -8.10 18.09 3.97
N GLY A 28 -8.38 18.13 5.26
CA GLY A 28 -9.60 17.62 5.89
C GLY A 28 -9.37 17.55 7.40
N THR A 29 -10.34 17.95 8.23
CA THR A 29 -10.17 18.07 9.69
C THR A 29 -9.60 16.77 10.27
N GLY A 30 -8.31 16.73 10.62
CA GLY A 30 -7.55 15.50 10.92
C GLY A 30 -8.25 14.57 11.94
N ALA A 31 -8.99 15.12 12.90
CA ALA A 31 -9.81 14.38 13.86
C ALA A 31 -10.87 13.45 13.22
N LYS A 32 -11.52 13.89 12.13
CA LYS A 32 -12.49 13.04 11.41
C LYS A 32 -11.81 11.87 10.72
N MET A 33 -10.60 12.08 10.18
CA MET A 33 -9.85 11.01 9.54
C MET A 33 -9.29 10.02 10.57
N ALA A 34 -8.75 10.51 11.68
CA ALA A 34 -8.29 9.67 12.78
C ALA A 34 -9.37 8.69 13.26
N THR A 35 -10.59 9.20 13.46
CA THR A 35 -11.75 8.39 13.87
C THR A 35 -12.06 7.29 12.86
N ARG A 36 -12.06 7.61 11.56
CA ARG A 36 -12.32 6.63 10.49
C ARG A 36 -11.23 5.58 10.39
N ILE A 37 -9.97 5.98 10.50
CA ILE A 37 -8.82 5.06 10.50
C ILE A 37 -8.93 4.08 11.67
N LYS A 38 -9.14 4.60 12.88
CA LYS A 38 -9.32 3.77 14.09
C LYS A 38 -10.53 2.85 13.98
N SER A 39 -11.62 3.29 13.36
CA SER A 39 -12.80 2.44 13.09
C SER A 39 -12.52 1.30 12.10
N CYS A 40 -11.68 1.54 11.07
CA CYS A 40 -11.21 0.46 10.20
C CYS A 40 -10.32 -0.52 10.98
N GLN A 41 -9.36 0.01 11.74
CA GLN A 41 -8.41 -0.79 12.52
C GLN A 41 -9.08 -1.65 13.59
N SER A 42 -10.12 -1.14 14.26
CA SER A 42 -10.89 -1.92 15.24
C SER A 42 -11.65 -3.10 14.61
N ARG A 43 -11.82 -3.10 13.28
CA ARG A 43 -12.41 -4.19 12.50
C ARG A 43 -11.33 -5.09 11.87
N GLY A 44 -10.08 -4.96 12.30
CA GLY A 44 -8.95 -5.73 11.78
C GLY A 44 -8.40 -5.25 10.43
N ILE A 45 -8.98 -4.21 9.83
CA ILE A 45 -8.56 -3.66 8.54
C ILE A 45 -7.27 -2.87 8.72
N LYS A 46 -6.27 -3.16 7.88
CA LYS A 46 -4.99 -2.43 7.90
C LYS A 46 -5.09 -1.19 7.03
N VAL A 47 -4.58 -0.08 7.52
CA VAL A 47 -4.61 1.21 6.85
C VAL A 47 -3.18 1.70 6.62
N LEU A 48 -2.78 1.83 5.37
CA LEU A 48 -1.42 2.22 4.98
C LEU A 48 -1.42 3.56 4.25
N LEU A 49 -0.32 4.31 4.39
CA LEU A 49 -0.04 5.51 3.60
C LEU A 49 0.62 5.12 2.28
N SER A 50 -0.03 5.39 1.14
CA SER A 50 0.60 5.20 -0.17
C SER A 50 1.49 6.38 -0.55
N LEU A 51 2.67 6.09 -1.06
CA LEU A 51 3.67 7.03 -1.56
C LEU A 51 3.80 6.89 -3.07
N GLY A 52 3.78 8.02 -3.76
CA GLY A 52 3.92 8.09 -5.21
C GLY A 52 2.61 8.42 -5.92
N GLY A 53 2.14 7.48 -6.75
CA GLY A 53 1.00 7.63 -7.64
C GLY A 53 1.35 8.31 -8.97
N ALA A 54 0.32 8.68 -9.73
CA ALA A 54 0.42 9.21 -11.09
C ALA A 54 1.25 10.51 -11.26
N THR A 55 1.53 11.25 -10.19
CA THR A 55 2.43 12.41 -10.27
C THR A 55 3.86 11.95 -10.57
N LYS A 56 4.62 12.65 -11.42
CA LYS A 56 6.00 12.22 -11.74
C LYS A 56 7.08 12.85 -10.86
N ASN A 57 6.73 13.85 -10.06
CA ASN A 57 7.68 14.67 -9.32
C ASN A 57 7.95 14.14 -7.89
N TYR A 58 8.52 12.94 -7.80
CA TYR A 58 9.02 12.35 -6.56
C TYR A 58 10.25 11.48 -6.83
N GLY A 59 11.02 11.21 -5.79
CA GLY A 59 12.22 10.39 -5.78
C GLY A 59 13.26 10.99 -4.84
N PHE A 60 14.37 10.30 -4.68
CA PHE A 60 15.48 10.72 -3.84
C PHE A 60 16.74 10.91 -4.68
N ASN A 61 17.61 11.81 -4.21
CA ASN A 61 18.96 12.02 -4.75
C ASN A 61 20.03 11.39 -3.86
N SER A 62 19.70 11.02 -2.63
CA SER A 62 20.61 10.36 -1.70
C SER A 62 19.88 9.41 -0.75
N ALA A 63 20.65 8.51 -0.13
CA ALA A 63 20.15 7.64 0.93
C ALA A 63 19.73 8.45 2.18
N ASP A 64 20.37 9.58 2.45
CA ASP A 64 20.05 10.41 3.62
C ASP A 64 18.73 11.16 3.45
N GLU A 65 18.39 11.59 2.24
CA GLU A 65 17.05 12.11 1.93
C GLU A 65 15.99 11.03 2.18
N ALA A 66 16.23 9.80 1.71
CA ALA A 66 15.32 8.68 1.93
C ALA A 66 15.15 8.34 3.43
N ARG A 67 16.25 8.30 4.20
CA ARG A 67 16.20 8.06 5.65
C ARG A 67 15.55 9.20 6.42
N SER A 68 15.73 10.45 5.98
CA SER A 68 15.08 11.62 6.57
C SER A 68 13.57 11.58 6.37
N LEU A 69 13.11 11.23 5.16
CA LEU A 69 11.68 11.02 4.92
C LEU A 69 11.13 9.84 5.74
N ALA A 70 11.92 8.78 5.94
CA ALA A 70 11.54 7.66 6.81
C ALA A 70 11.19 8.14 8.22
N GLN A 71 12.03 9.02 8.79
CA GLN A 71 11.80 9.63 10.10
C GLN A 71 10.56 10.54 10.07
N GLU A 72 10.38 11.35 9.03
CA GLU A 72 9.22 12.22 8.91
C GLU A 72 7.90 11.42 8.82
N ILE A 73 7.88 10.34 8.04
CA ILE A 73 6.72 9.43 7.96
C ILE A 73 6.44 8.82 9.33
N TRP A 74 7.49 8.39 10.04
CA TRP A 74 7.37 7.83 11.37
C TRP A 74 6.69 8.81 12.34
N ASP A 75 7.15 10.05 12.37
CA ASP A 75 6.66 11.09 13.28
C ASP A 75 5.25 11.59 12.94
N LYS A 76 4.94 11.69 11.65
CA LYS A 76 3.65 12.26 11.21
C LYS A 76 2.52 11.23 11.09
N TYR A 77 2.83 9.97 10.79
CA TYR A 77 1.81 8.98 10.39
C TYR A 77 1.89 7.64 11.13
N LEU A 78 3.05 7.24 11.64
CA LEU A 78 3.24 5.97 12.35
C LEU A 78 3.35 6.21 13.87
N GLY A 79 4.34 5.61 14.53
CA GLY A 79 4.46 5.59 15.99
C GLY A 79 5.16 6.78 16.63
N GLY A 80 5.65 7.75 15.84
CA GLY A 80 6.35 8.91 16.38
C GLY A 80 5.42 10.04 16.82
N ASN A 81 6.03 11.14 17.28
CA ASN A 81 5.35 12.26 17.91
C ASN A 81 5.64 13.57 17.15
N GLY A 82 5.09 13.70 15.95
CA GLY A 82 5.19 14.91 15.12
C GLY A 82 3.85 15.65 14.96
N ASN A 83 3.82 16.63 14.05
CA ASN A 83 2.57 17.24 13.61
C ASN A 83 1.81 16.27 12.70
N ARG A 84 0.72 15.66 13.19
CA ARG A 84 0.04 14.52 12.55
C ARG A 84 -1.12 14.97 11.65
N PRO A 85 -1.00 14.90 10.31
CA PRO A 85 -2.03 15.41 9.40
C PRO A 85 -3.34 14.61 9.45
N LEU A 86 -3.25 13.33 9.84
CA LEU A 86 -4.39 12.43 9.98
C LEU A 86 -4.92 12.35 11.41
N GLY A 87 -4.59 13.34 12.24
CA GLY A 87 -4.85 13.32 13.67
C GLY A 87 -4.03 12.26 14.40
N ASP A 88 -4.50 11.82 15.56
CA ASP A 88 -3.77 10.91 16.46
C ASP A 88 -3.80 9.43 16.04
N ALA A 89 -4.33 9.10 14.85
CA ALA A 89 -4.30 7.74 14.34
C ALA A 89 -2.88 7.35 13.89
N GLN A 90 -2.45 6.18 14.35
CA GLN A 90 -1.19 5.54 13.93
C GLN A 90 -1.47 4.50 12.85
N LEU A 91 -0.96 4.73 11.64
CA LEU A 91 -1.17 3.84 10.50
C LEU A 91 -0.47 2.49 10.70
N ASP A 92 -0.89 1.49 9.94
CA ASP A 92 -0.31 0.14 10.01
C ASP A 92 0.96 0.00 9.15
N GLY A 93 1.22 0.95 8.27
CA GLY A 93 2.33 0.85 7.33
C GLY A 93 2.35 1.86 6.21
N ILE A 94 3.20 1.59 5.22
CA ILE A 94 3.31 2.35 3.98
C ILE A 94 3.11 1.44 2.75
N ASP A 95 2.67 2.05 1.66
CA ASP A 95 2.55 1.44 0.35
C ASP A 95 3.42 2.22 -0.65
N LEU A 96 4.14 1.51 -1.52
CA LEU A 96 4.99 2.11 -2.55
C LEU A 96 4.34 1.95 -3.92
N ASP A 97 3.68 3.00 -4.38
CA ASP A 97 3.02 3.09 -5.70
C ASP A 97 3.88 3.94 -6.64
N LEU A 98 5.00 3.36 -7.10
CA LEU A 98 6.04 4.09 -7.83
C LEU A 98 5.85 3.94 -9.34
N GLU A 99 5.45 5.03 -9.99
CA GLU A 99 5.03 5.04 -11.40
C GLU A 99 5.95 5.87 -12.32
N ASN A 100 7.01 6.48 -11.79
CA ASN A 100 7.85 7.42 -12.55
C ASN A 100 9.21 6.86 -13.00
N GLY A 101 9.51 5.59 -12.75
CA GLY A 101 10.78 4.93 -13.09
C GLY A 101 11.96 5.31 -12.21
N ARG A 102 11.82 6.28 -11.28
CA ARG A 102 12.88 6.64 -10.33
C ARG A 102 12.89 5.64 -9.18
N SER A 103 13.85 4.73 -9.21
CA SER A 103 13.90 3.58 -8.28
C SER A 103 14.90 3.72 -7.13
N ALA A 104 15.75 4.76 -7.16
CA ALA A 104 16.88 4.88 -6.25
C ALA A 104 16.46 5.13 -4.80
N PHE A 105 17.19 4.55 -3.85
CA PHE A 105 17.12 4.79 -2.40
C PHE A 105 15.82 4.40 -1.67
N TYR A 106 14.81 3.84 -2.35
CA TYR A 106 13.65 3.24 -1.67
C TYR A 106 13.99 2.06 -0.74
N PRO A 107 15.03 1.23 -1.00
CA PRO A 107 15.53 0.28 -0.02
C PRO A 107 15.97 0.94 1.30
N ASP A 108 16.63 2.11 1.24
CA ASP A 108 17.05 2.87 2.42
C ASP A 108 15.86 3.40 3.22
N LEU A 109 14.84 3.94 2.54
CA LEU A 109 13.57 4.36 3.17
C LEU A 109 12.93 3.20 3.94
N GLY A 110 12.74 2.05 3.29
CA GLY A 110 12.10 0.89 3.89
C GLY A 110 12.93 0.26 5.01
N GLY A 111 14.26 0.19 4.84
CA GLY A 111 15.18 -0.28 5.86
C GLY A 111 15.13 0.58 7.12
N ARG A 112 15.17 1.90 6.97
CA ARG A 112 15.09 2.85 8.09
C ARG A 112 13.76 2.79 8.81
N LEU A 113 12.63 2.68 8.10
CA LEU A 113 11.32 2.50 8.74
C LEU A 113 11.25 1.22 9.59
N ARG A 114 11.79 0.11 9.09
CA ARG A 114 11.85 -1.15 9.84
C ARG A 114 12.70 -1.02 11.10
N GLU A 115 13.88 -0.38 10.98
CA GLU A 115 14.76 -0.11 12.12
C GLU A 115 14.07 0.73 13.20
N ILE A 116 13.46 1.86 12.82
CA ILE A 116 12.74 2.74 13.76
C ILE A 116 11.58 1.98 14.43
N ALA A 117 10.78 1.24 13.65
CA ALA A 117 9.65 0.48 14.18
C ALA A 117 10.09 -0.59 15.19
N GLN A 118 11.18 -1.31 14.92
CA GLN A 118 11.75 -2.30 15.82
C GLN A 118 12.25 -1.65 17.12
N ASN A 119 13.02 -0.57 17.02
CA ASN A 119 13.59 0.13 18.17
C ASN A 119 12.54 0.76 19.09
N ASN A 120 11.35 1.06 18.57
CA ASN A 120 10.24 1.65 19.33
C ASN A 120 9.17 0.62 19.72
N ASN A 121 9.42 -0.68 19.56
CA ASN A 121 8.46 -1.76 19.82
C ASN A 121 7.08 -1.50 19.17
N TYR A 122 7.10 -1.03 17.92
CA TYR A 122 5.88 -0.72 17.18
C TYR A 122 5.10 -2.00 16.90
N LYS A 123 3.78 -1.86 16.73
CA LYS A 123 2.97 -2.92 16.11
C LYS A 123 3.60 -3.33 14.78
N LYS A 124 3.31 -4.56 14.32
CA LYS A 124 3.81 -5.08 13.04
C LYS A 124 3.67 -4.03 11.93
N LEU A 125 4.80 -3.55 11.42
CA LEU A 125 4.86 -2.60 10.32
C LEU A 125 4.63 -3.33 9.00
N TYR A 126 3.61 -2.91 8.26
CA TYR A 126 3.35 -3.39 6.91
C TYR A 126 4.06 -2.48 5.89
N ILE A 127 4.75 -3.08 4.92
CA ILE A 127 5.27 -2.36 3.76
C ILE A 127 4.83 -3.13 2.53
N SER A 128 4.02 -2.50 1.69
CA SER A 128 3.61 -3.04 0.39
C SER A 128 4.25 -2.26 -0.75
N ALA A 129 4.11 -2.81 -1.95
CA ALA A 129 4.48 -2.15 -3.18
C ALA A 129 3.43 -2.50 -4.25
N ALA A 130 3.17 -1.57 -5.15
CA ALA A 130 2.24 -1.73 -6.27
C ALA A 130 2.99 -1.72 -7.61
N PRO A 131 3.77 -2.77 -7.94
CA PRO A 131 4.38 -2.88 -9.26
C PRO A 131 3.32 -3.04 -10.34
N GLN A 132 3.66 -2.58 -11.55
CA GLN A 132 2.89 -2.87 -12.74
C GLN A 132 3.04 -4.35 -13.13
N CYS A 133 2.13 -4.83 -13.98
CA CYS A 133 2.13 -6.23 -14.43
C CYS A 133 3.39 -6.65 -15.23
N PRO A 134 3.99 -5.79 -16.10
CA PRO A 134 5.22 -6.16 -16.80
C PRO A 134 6.37 -6.45 -15.83
N PHE A 135 6.91 -7.66 -15.90
CA PHE A 135 8.01 -8.10 -15.06
C PHE A 135 9.33 -8.10 -15.85
N PRO A 136 10.42 -7.54 -15.31
CA PRO A 136 10.52 -6.83 -14.03
C PRO A 136 9.90 -5.43 -14.08
N ASP A 137 9.35 -4.96 -12.96
CA ASP A 137 8.75 -3.63 -12.87
C ASP A 137 9.82 -2.53 -13.00
N ASN A 138 9.48 -1.47 -13.76
CA ASN A 138 10.42 -0.42 -14.08
C ASN A 138 10.86 0.41 -12.85
N SER A 139 10.02 0.57 -11.84
CA SER A 139 10.31 1.37 -10.64
C SER A 139 10.69 0.52 -9.41
N LEU A 140 10.08 -0.65 -9.26
CA LEU A 140 10.10 -1.45 -8.04
C LEU A 140 10.95 -2.72 -8.16
N GLY A 141 11.14 -3.22 -9.38
CA GLY A 141 12.12 -4.24 -9.70
C GLY A 141 11.57 -5.65 -9.91
N PRO A 142 12.39 -6.69 -9.68
CA PRO A 142 13.35 -6.82 -8.57
C PRO A 142 14.85 -6.73 -8.96
N GLN A 143 15.25 -5.86 -9.90
CA GLN A 143 16.69 -5.67 -10.17
C GLN A 143 17.44 -5.07 -8.98
N ASN A 144 18.77 -5.30 -8.93
CA ASN A 144 19.64 -4.77 -7.88
C ASN A 144 19.44 -3.25 -7.68
N GLY A 145 19.40 -2.82 -6.42
CA GLY A 145 19.17 -1.42 -6.04
C GLY A 145 17.70 -0.98 -6.06
N LYS A 146 16.76 -1.84 -6.49
CA LYS A 146 15.32 -1.56 -6.40
C LYS A 146 14.69 -2.21 -5.17
N PHE A 147 13.55 -1.66 -4.75
CA PHE A 147 12.89 -2.05 -3.51
C PHE A 147 12.59 -3.56 -3.40
N LEU A 148 12.07 -4.18 -4.46
CA LEU A 148 11.67 -5.60 -4.43
C LEU A 148 12.85 -6.58 -4.39
N SER A 149 14.08 -6.15 -4.70
CA SER A 149 15.26 -7.04 -4.73
C SER A 149 15.67 -7.55 -3.35
N GLY A 150 15.33 -6.82 -2.28
CA GLY A 150 15.71 -7.13 -0.90
C GLY A 150 14.59 -7.71 -0.04
N LEU A 151 13.45 -8.09 -0.63
CA LEU A 151 12.31 -8.59 0.13
C LEU A 151 12.33 -10.12 0.24
N PRO A 152 11.97 -10.69 1.43
CA PRO A 152 11.59 -12.08 1.51
C PRO A 152 10.35 -12.33 0.64
N VAL A 153 10.07 -13.59 0.30
CA VAL A 153 8.93 -13.98 -0.55
C VAL A 153 7.66 -13.29 -0.07
N PRO A 154 7.14 -12.29 -0.80
CA PRO A 154 6.01 -11.49 -0.34
C PRO A 154 4.71 -12.25 -0.58
N GLN A 155 3.68 -11.91 0.19
CA GLN A 155 2.31 -12.18 -0.22
C GLN A 155 2.01 -11.32 -1.46
N VAL A 156 1.45 -11.93 -2.49
CA VAL A 156 1.13 -11.30 -3.77
C VAL A 156 -0.38 -11.14 -3.89
N PHE A 157 -0.81 -9.93 -4.18
CA PHE A 157 -2.22 -9.60 -4.42
C PHE A 157 -2.42 -9.38 -5.91
N LEU A 158 -3.50 -9.92 -6.48
CA LEU A 158 -3.88 -9.59 -7.85
C LEU A 158 -4.55 -8.20 -7.87
N GLY A 159 -3.90 -7.22 -8.49
CA GLY A 159 -4.49 -5.91 -8.74
C GLY A 159 -5.51 -5.99 -9.89
N VAL A 160 -6.74 -5.51 -9.66
CA VAL A 160 -7.78 -5.43 -10.69
C VAL A 160 -8.51 -4.10 -10.64
N LEU A 161 -9.09 -3.71 -11.77
CA LEU A 161 -9.97 -2.56 -11.85
C LEU A 161 -11.33 -2.88 -11.21
N ALA A 162 -11.78 -2.03 -10.30
CA ALA A 162 -13.07 -2.19 -9.61
C ALA A 162 -14.27 -1.76 -10.45
N SER A 163 -14.04 -1.14 -11.62
CA SER A 163 -15.06 -0.69 -12.56
C SER A 163 -14.47 -0.65 -13.97
N SER A 164 -15.29 -0.91 -14.98
CA SER A 164 -14.94 -0.71 -16.40
C SER A 164 -14.87 0.78 -16.78
N THR A 165 -15.32 1.68 -15.90
CA THR A 165 -15.45 3.11 -16.17
C THR A 165 -14.29 3.94 -15.61
N THR A 166 -13.17 3.32 -15.21
CA THR A 166 -12.02 4.10 -14.69
C THR A 166 -11.25 4.82 -15.80
N GLY A 167 -11.45 4.42 -17.06
CA GLY A 167 -10.67 4.90 -18.21
C GLY A 167 -9.38 4.10 -18.44
N ASP A 168 -9.08 3.16 -17.54
CA ASP A 168 -7.93 2.27 -17.64
C ASP A 168 -8.30 1.00 -18.42
N ALA A 169 -7.33 0.42 -19.13
CA ALA A 169 -7.49 -0.87 -19.79
C ALA A 169 -7.27 -2.03 -18.80
N GLY A 170 -7.85 -3.20 -19.10
CA GLY A 170 -7.65 -4.42 -18.32
C GLY A 170 -8.70 -4.69 -17.25
N PHE A 171 -9.91 -4.13 -17.39
CA PHE A 171 -11.03 -4.50 -16.54
C PHE A 171 -11.40 -5.97 -16.74
N ILE A 172 -11.60 -6.68 -15.63
CA ILE A 172 -12.03 -8.08 -15.59
C ILE A 172 -13.37 -8.09 -14.87
N ASP A 173 -14.41 -8.62 -15.48
CA ASP A 173 -15.70 -8.75 -14.80
C ASP A 173 -15.61 -9.72 -13.62
N SER A 174 -16.47 -9.53 -12.60
CA SER A 174 -16.40 -10.31 -11.37
C SER A 174 -16.66 -11.80 -11.59
N GLY A 175 -17.45 -12.18 -12.60
CA GLY A 175 -17.71 -13.57 -12.96
C GLY A 175 -16.46 -14.25 -13.52
N THR A 176 -15.76 -13.61 -14.45
CA THR A 176 -14.49 -14.10 -14.99
C THR A 176 -13.43 -14.19 -13.89
N LEU A 177 -13.31 -13.17 -13.03
CA LEU A 177 -12.36 -13.19 -11.92
C LEU A 177 -12.63 -14.40 -10.99
N THR A 178 -13.88 -14.56 -10.53
CA THR A 178 -14.24 -15.58 -9.53
C THR A 178 -14.25 -17.01 -10.09
N ASN A 179 -14.71 -17.21 -11.31
CA ASN A 179 -14.88 -18.55 -11.88
C ASN A 179 -13.63 -19.06 -12.62
N SER A 180 -12.80 -18.17 -13.18
CA SER A 180 -11.71 -18.57 -14.08
C SER A 180 -10.32 -18.26 -13.53
N ILE A 181 -10.15 -17.13 -12.84
CA ILE A 181 -8.84 -16.63 -12.44
C ILE A 181 -8.51 -17.03 -10.99
N LEU A 182 -9.37 -16.68 -10.03
CA LEU A 182 -9.15 -16.97 -8.61
C LEU A 182 -8.85 -18.44 -8.33
N PRO A 183 -9.55 -19.44 -8.93
CA PRO A 183 -9.25 -20.85 -8.70
C PRO A 183 -7.82 -21.25 -9.09
N ARG A 184 -7.21 -20.57 -10.08
CA ARG A 184 -5.85 -20.85 -10.56
C ARG A 184 -4.78 -20.17 -9.72
N ILE A 185 -5.02 -18.94 -9.31
CA ILE A 185 -3.99 -18.17 -8.58
C ILE A 185 -3.97 -18.50 -7.08
N LYS A 186 -5.10 -18.95 -6.52
CA LYS A 186 -5.18 -19.35 -5.11
C LYS A 186 -4.32 -20.57 -4.78
N SER A 187 -4.01 -21.43 -5.75
CA SER A 187 -3.11 -22.56 -5.54
C SER A 187 -1.63 -22.16 -5.49
N ILE A 188 -1.30 -20.90 -5.80
CA ILE A 188 0.06 -20.37 -5.70
C ILE A 188 0.32 -20.03 -4.23
N GLY A 189 1.37 -20.61 -3.65
CA GLY A 189 1.61 -20.61 -2.19
C GLY A 189 1.80 -19.24 -1.53
N ASN A 190 1.96 -18.16 -2.30
CA ASN A 190 2.08 -16.80 -1.79
C ASN A 190 0.91 -15.87 -2.18
N TYR A 191 -0.22 -16.41 -2.65
CA TYR A 191 -1.43 -15.61 -2.88
C TYR A 191 -1.92 -14.96 -1.58
N GLY A 192 -2.06 -13.64 -1.60
CA GLY A 192 -2.50 -12.81 -0.47
C GLY A 192 -3.92 -12.26 -0.60
N GLY A 193 -4.46 -12.17 -1.82
CA GLY A 193 -5.79 -11.63 -2.07
C GLY A 193 -5.92 -10.85 -3.37
N VAL A 194 -6.89 -9.94 -3.41
CA VAL A 194 -7.15 -9.03 -4.53
C VAL A 194 -7.01 -7.58 -4.06
N MET A 195 -6.36 -6.75 -4.87
CA MET A 195 -6.30 -5.29 -4.70
C MET A 195 -7.22 -4.63 -5.74
N LEU A 196 -7.96 -3.59 -5.35
CA LEU A 196 -8.97 -2.94 -6.18
C LEU A 196 -8.59 -1.49 -6.51
N TRP A 197 -8.54 -1.14 -7.79
CA TRP A 197 -8.36 0.24 -8.29
C TRP A 197 -9.59 0.75 -9.06
N LYS A 198 -10.25 1.87 -8.71
CA LYS A 198 -10.30 2.52 -7.39
C LYS A 198 -11.60 2.12 -6.67
N PRO A 199 -11.59 1.90 -5.36
CA PRO A 199 -12.73 1.32 -4.64
C PRO A 199 -13.96 2.25 -4.55
N LEU A 200 -13.82 3.56 -4.83
CA LEU A 200 -14.85 4.56 -4.50
C LEU A 200 -15.74 5.02 -5.67
N SER A 201 -15.44 4.67 -6.92
CA SER A 201 -16.24 5.10 -8.09
C SER A 201 -17.12 3.97 -8.64
N ASN A 202 -17.95 3.36 -7.79
CA ASN A 202 -18.77 2.13 -8.01
C ASN A 202 -18.16 0.83 -7.44
N GLY A 203 -16.98 0.87 -6.81
CA GLY A 203 -16.27 -0.34 -6.34
C GLY A 203 -16.92 -1.11 -5.17
N GLY A 204 -17.98 -0.57 -4.54
CA GLY A 204 -18.75 -1.28 -3.53
C GLY A 204 -19.44 -2.53 -4.07
N SER A 205 -19.96 -2.50 -5.30
CA SER A 205 -20.61 -3.66 -5.93
C SER A 205 -19.60 -4.72 -6.35
N TYR A 206 -18.48 -4.31 -6.96
CA TYR A 206 -17.41 -5.22 -7.37
C TYR A 206 -16.77 -5.92 -6.17
N ALA A 207 -16.39 -5.16 -5.14
CA ALA A 207 -15.83 -5.71 -3.91
C ALA A 207 -16.82 -6.69 -3.23
N SER A 208 -18.11 -6.33 -3.17
CA SER A 208 -19.14 -7.20 -2.59
C SER A 208 -19.33 -8.48 -3.39
N ALA A 209 -19.25 -8.42 -4.72
CA ALA A 209 -19.40 -9.57 -5.60
C ALA A 209 -18.27 -10.60 -5.47
N ILE A 210 -17.05 -10.14 -5.15
CA ILE A 210 -15.88 -11.04 -5.07
C ILE A 210 -15.54 -11.44 -3.64
N LYS A 211 -16.09 -10.77 -2.62
CA LYS A 211 -15.66 -10.91 -1.22
C LYS A 211 -15.69 -12.34 -0.69
N SER A 212 -16.70 -13.12 -1.03
CA SER A 212 -16.81 -14.53 -0.58
C SER A 212 -15.87 -15.48 -1.33
N PHE A 213 -15.23 -15.01 -2.39
CA PHE A 213 -14.32 -15.80 -3.23
C PHE A 213 -12.86 -15.50 -2.98
N VAL A 214 -12.51 -14.46 -2.22
CA VAL A 214 -11.13 -14.04 -1.93
C VAL A 214 -10.66 -14.62 -0.62
#